data_AF-A0AA35Y8Z4-F1
#
_entry.id   AF-A0AA35Y8Z4-F1
#
_cell.length_a   1.000
_cell.length_b   1.000
_cell.length_c   1.000
_cell.angle_alpha   90.00
_cell.angle_beta   90.00
_cell.angle_gamma   90.00
#
_symmetry.space_group_name_H-M   'P 1'
#
loop_
_entity.id
_entity.type
_entity.pdbx_description
1 polymer ?
#
loop_
_entity_poly.entity_id
_entity_poly.type
_entity_poly.pdbx_seq_one_letter_code
_entity_poly.pdbx_strand_id
1 'polypeptide(L)'
;MDSLMLLQLNYVHITGSYKNFPTELRWLCMHGFPLKSIPSNLPMENMVAFDMSYSNIESFGFYSYPQQSHKRLKQLKGSSSKDKRLLGSLKILNLSSCEQLRSLGGFDHLPSLERLILKGCIGLLEVCESIEQSRELVLIDFSYCNKLQKFPRSISMLKKVKTLSLEGCSLRES
;
A
#
# COMPACT_ATOMS: atom_id res chain seq x y z
N MET A 1 -23.46 15.92 -1.16
CA MET A 1 -22.46 15.71 -0.08
C MET A 1 -21.10 16.17 -0.60
N ASP A 2 -21.09 17.27 -1.38
CA ASP A 2 -20.12 17.42 -2.48
C ASP A 2 -18.87 18.21 -2.04
N SER A 3 -18.86 18.62 -0.78
CA SER A 3 -17.72 19.27 -0.10
C SER A 3 -17.01 18.34 0.89
N LEU A 4 -17.42 17.06 1.00
CA LEU A 4 -16.81 16.15 1.96
C LEU A 4 -15.41 15.73 1.48
N MET A 5 -14.39 16.30 2.11
CA MET A 5 -12.99 16.02 1.79
C MET A 5 -12.36 14.94 2.68
N LEU A 6 -12.90 14.73 3.89
CA LEU A 6 -12.38 13.77 4.86
C LEU A 6 -13.51 12.86 5.33
N LEU A 7 -13.27 11.56 5.29
CA LEU A 7 -14.20 10.54 5.75
C LEU A 7 -13.48 9.57 6.69
N GLN A 8 -14.04 9.42 7.88
CA GLN A 8 -13.56 8.49 8.93
C GLN A 8 -14.60 7.39 9.15
N LEU A 9 -14.15 6.15 9.00
CA LEU A 9 -14.96 4.93 9.07
C LEU A 9 -14.23 3.86 9.90
N ASN A 10 -13.65 4.29 11.01
CA ASN A 10 -12.85 3.42 11.89
C ASN A 10 -13.75 2.35 12.53
N TYR A 11 -13.36 1.09 12.37
CA TYR A 11 -14.05 -0.10 12.86
C TYR A 11 -15.49 -0.23 12.36
N VAL A 12 -15.81 0.40 11.23
CA VAL A 12 -17.13 0.33 10.60
C VAL A 12 -17.17 -0.83 9.60
N HIS A 13 -18.17 -1.70 9.75
CA HIS A 13 -18.47 -2.74 8.77
C HIS A 13 -19.48 -2.25 7.73
N ILE A 14 -18.98 -1.87 6.55
CA ILE A 14 -19.83 -1.44 5.44
C ILE A 14 -20.32 -2.65 4.67
N THR A 15 -21.64 -2.85 4.63
CA THR A 15 -22.28 -3.83 3.75
C THR A 15 -22.58 -3.20 2.40
N GLY A 16 -22.19 -3.84 1.29
CA GLY A 16 -22.52 -3.38 -0.06
C GLY A 16 -21.33 -2.75 -0.80
N SER A 17 -21.60 -1.76 -1.64
CA SER A 17 -20.66 -1.23 -2.64
C SER A 17 -20.02 0.09 -2.21
N TYR A 18 -18.71 0.23 -2.44
CA TYR A 18 -17.94 1.46 -2.19
C TYR A 18 -18.08 2.50 -3.31
N LYS A 19 -18.81 2.17 -4.40
CA LYS A 19 -18.96 3.02 -5.59
C LYS A 19 -19.62 4.38 -5.33
N ASN A 20 -20.36 4.49 -4.23
CA ASN A 20 -21.11 5.69 -3.86
C ASN A 20 -20.31 6.61 -2.92
N PHE A 21 -19.04 6.28 -2.64
CA PHE A 21 -18.17 7.18 -1.87
C PHE A 21 -17.96 8.49 -2.66
N PRO A 22 -17.85 9.64 -1.98
CA PRO A 22 -17.60 10.92 -2.66
C PRO A 22 -16.32 10.87 -3.49
N THR A 23 -16.40 11.32 -4.75
CA THR A 23 -15.26 11.30 -5.68
C THR A 23 -14.23 12.39 -5.38
N GLU A 24 -14.65 13.47 -4.74
CA GLU A 24 -13.79 14.59 -4.30
C GLU A 24 -13.08 14.32 -2.96
N LEU A 25 -13.26 13.12 -2.40
CA LEU A 25 -12.65 12.75 -1.13
C LEU A 25 -11.12 12.81 -1.23
N ARG A 26 -10.51 13.55 -0.31
CA ARG A 26 -9.05 13.75 -0.25
C ARG A 26 -8.41 12.91 0.87
N TRP A 27 -9.17 12.58 1.90
CA TRP A 27 -8.70 11.78 3.03
C TRP A 27 -9.72 10.70 3.36
N LEU A 28 -9.29 9.45 3.31
CA LEU A 28 -10.07 8.32 3.80
C LEU A 28 -9.31 7.62 4.94
N CYS A 29 -9.99 7.45 6.06
CA CYS A 29 -9.51 6.74 7.23
C CYS A 29 -10.47 5.59 7.54
N MET A 30 -9.99 4.35 7.45
CA MET A 30 -10.77 3.15 7.73
C MET A 30 -9.95 2.21 8.62
N HIS A 31 -9.66 2.66 9.84
CA HIS A 31 -8.95 1.82 10.80
C HIS A 31 -9.72 0.54 11.06
N GLY A 32 -9.03 -0.60 11.18
CA GLY A 32 -9.70 -1.87 11.47
C GLY A 32 -10.57 -2.39 10.32
N PHE A 33 -10.21 -2.08 9.06
CA PHE A 33 -10.97 -2.54 7.90
C PHE A 33 -11.02 -4.07 7.84
N PRO A 34 -12.22 -4.67 7.70
CA PRO A 34 -12.40 -6.10 7.96
C PRO A 34 -11.96 -6.99 6.79
N LEU A 35 -11.88 -6.47 5.56
CA LEU A 35 -11.58 -7.29 4.38
C LEU A 35 -10.07 -7.49 4.19
N LYS A 36 -9.75 -8.60 3.53
CA LYS A 36 -8.38 -9.01 3.20
C LYS A 36 -7.73 -8.21 2.08
N SER A 37 -8.50 -7.48 1.30
CA SER A 37 -8.03 -6.66 0.18
C SER A 37 -8.85 -5.38 0.06
N ILE A 38 -8.22 -4.35 -0.50
CA ILE A 38 -8.90 -3.08 -0.76
C ILE A 38 -9.91 -3.27 -1.90
N PRO A 39 -11.17 -2.83 -1.74
CA PRO A 39 -12.18 -2.91 -2.79
C PRO A 39 -11.72 -2.18 -4.07
N SER A 40 -11.88 -2.84 -5.22
CA SER A 40 -11.50 -2.26 -6.53
C SER A 40 -12.35 -1.05 -6.92
N ASN A 41 -13.60 -1.00 -6.45
CA ASN A 41 -14.57 0.07 -6.68
C ASN A 41 -14.47 1.23 -5.68
N LEU A 42 -13.46 1.24 -4.80
CA LEU A 42 -13.19 2.38 -3.93
C LEU A 42 -12.59 3.52 -4.77
N PRO A 43 -13.19 4.73 -4.78
CA PRO A 43 -12.65 5.88 -5.49
C PRO A 43 -11.38 6.37 -4.80
N MET A 44 -10.30 6.49 -5.56
CA MET A 44 -8.98 6.87 -5.03
C MET A 44 -8.28 7.96 -5.86
N GLU A 45 -8.89 8.40 -6.96
CA GLU A 45 -8.26 9.28 -7.96
C GLU A 45 -7.77 10.61 -7.37
N ASN A 46 -8.57 11.21 -6.49
CA ASN A 46 -8.29 12.48 -5.82
C ASN A 46 -7.70 12.32 -4.41
N MET A 47 -7.50 11.09 -3.96
CA MET A 47 -7.10 10.82 -2.58
C MET A 47 -5.66 11.24 -2.31
N VAL A 48 -5.48 12.05 -1.28
CA VAL A 48 -4.17 12.52 -0.80
C VAL A 48 -3.67 11.67 0.36
N ALA A 49 -4.56 11.30 1.28
CA ALA A 49 -4.22 10.51 2.45
C ALA A 49 -5.14 9.29 2.54
N PHE A 50 -4.52 8.12 2.68
CA PHE A 50 -5.23 6.87 2.84
C PHE A 50 -4.69 6.11 4.05
N ASP A 51 -5.52 6.01 5.07
CA ASP A 51 -5.21 5.32 6.32
C ASP A 51 -6.09 4.10 6.48
N MET A 52 -5.47 2.93 6.41
CA MET A 52 -6.08 1.62 6.64
C MET A 52 -5.35 0.90 7.77
N SER A 53 -4.82 1.62 8.75
CA SER A 53 -4.12 1.00 9.88
C SER A 53 -4.99 0.01 10.66
N TYR A 54 -4.37 -0.97 11.32
CA TYR A 54 -5.04 -2.04 12.06
C TYR A 54 -5.98 -2.94 11.23
N SER A 55 -5.86 -2.93 9.90
CA SER A 55 -6.76 -3.68 9.01
C SER A 55 -6.29 -5.11 8.75
N ASN A 56 -7.21 -5.94 8.25
CA ASN A 56 -6.93 -7.34 7.89
C ASN A 56 -6.33 -7.54 6.50
N ILE A 57 -5.80 -6.46 5.88
CA ILE A 57 -5.31 -6.50 4.50
C ILE A 57 -4.10 -7.43 4.41
N GLU A 58 -4.13 -8.36 3.46
CA GLU A 58 -3.06 -9.34 3.24
C GLU A 58 -2.04 -8.87 2.19
N SER A 59 -2.45 -8.02 1.25
CA SER A 59 -1.57 -7.43 0.25
C SER A 59 -2.04 -6.05 -0.19
N PHE A 60 -1.10 -5.19 -0.56
CA PHE A 60 -1.38 -3.90 -1.18
C PHE A 60 -0.56 -3.76 -2.46
N GLY A 61 -1.20 -3.33 -3.54
CA GLY A 61 -0.62 -3.27 -4.89
C GLY A 61 -1.13 -4.40 -5.79
N PHE A 62 -0.95 -4.22 -7.10
CA PHE A 62 -1.49 -5.14 -8.12
C PHE A 62 -0.59 -6.35 -8.39
N TYR A 63 0.16 -6.79 -7.38
CA TYR A 63 0.91 -8.04 -7.46
C TYR A 63 -0.03 -9.23 -7.34
N SER A 64 -0.25 -9.93 -8.45
CA SER A 64 -0.36 -11.38 -8.39
C SER A 64 1.03 -11.91 -8.01
N TYR A 65 1.14 -12.55 -6.84
CA TYR A 65 2.33 -13.28 -6.38
C TYR A 65 3.15 -13.90 -7.54
N PRO A 66 4.49 -13.73 -7.61
CA PRO A 66 5.29 -14.69 -8.32
C PRO A 66 5.32 -15.97 -7.47
N GLN A 67 4.55 -16.97 -7.90
CA GLN A 67 4.66 -18.34 -7.40
C GLN A 67 6.13 -18.76 -7.43
N GLN A 68 6.71 -19.09 -6.27
CA GLN A 68 7.92 -19.90 -6.27
C GLN A 68 7.55 -21.35 -6.54
N SER A 69 8.06 -21.82 -7.69
CA SER A 69 8.37 -23.20 -8.07
C SER A 69 7.39 -23.96 -9.00
N HIS A 70 7.89 -24.18 -10.22
CA HIS A 70 7.54 -25.20 -11.23
C HIS A 70 6.37 -24.96 -12.22
N LYS A 71 6.78 -25.06 -13.51
CA LYS A 71 6.03 -25.14 -14.78
C LYS A 71 5.64 -23.82 -15.46
N ARG A 72 6.37 -23.55 -16.55
CA ARG A 72 5.96 -22.86 -17.78
C ARG A 72 4.48 -22.48 -17.81
N LEU A 73 4.17 -21.24 -17.44
CA LEU A 73 2.98 -20.57 -17.96
C LEU A 73 3.46 -19.63 -19.05
N LYS A 74 3.13 -20.00 -20.29
CA LYS A 74 3.27 -19.16 -21.48
C LYS A 74 2.78 -17.77 -21.14
N GLN A 75 3.59 -16.75 -21.46
CA GLN A 75 3.16 -15.36 -21.43
C GLN A 75 1.82 -15.23 -22.17
N LEU A 76 0.72 -15.07 -21.44
CA LEU A 76 -0.49 -14.52 -22.01
C LEU A 76 -0.26 -13.01 -22.11
N LYS A 77 0.42 -12.62 -23.19
CA LYS A 77 0.20 -11.33 -23.81
C LYS A 77 -1.31 -11.21 -24.05
N GLY A 78 -1.96 -10.30 -23.33
CA GLY A 78 -3.39 -10.04 -23.50
C GLY A 78 -4.18 -10.16 -22.21
N SER A 79 -3.91 -9.27 -21.25
CA SER A 79 -4.97 -8.77 -20.37
C SER A 79 -4.97 -7.26 -20.50
N SER A 80 -6.08 -6.76 -21.02
CA SER A 80 -6.32 -5.38 -21.40
C SER A 80 -6.18 -4.44 -20.20
N SER A 81 -5.34 -3.42 -20.38
CA SER A 81 -5.34 -2.16 -19.62
C SER A 81 -6.77 -1.58 -19.52
N LYS A 82 -7.47 -1.75 -18.39
CA LYS A 82 -8.67 -0.94 -18.09
C LYS A 82 -8.79 -0.40 -16.67
N ASP A 83 -8.07 -0.92 -15.69
CA ASP A 83 -8.03 -0.31 -14.35
C ASP A 83 -6.66 0.32 -14.08
N LYS A 84 -6.34 1.35 -14.86
CA LYS A 84 -5.24 2.26 -14.52
C LYS A 84 -5.74 3.14 -13.36
N ARG A 85 -5.93 2.54 -12.17
CA ARG A 85 -6.19 3.24 -10.91
C ARG A 85 -4.93 4.04 -10.58
N LEU A 86 -4.78 5.20 -11.23
CA LEU A 86 -3.71 6.12 -10.95
C LEU A 86 -3.99 6.72 -9.58
N LEU A 87 -3.25 6.25 -8.58
CA LEU A 87 -3.19 6.84 -7.24
C LEU A 87 -2.27 8.07 -7.26
N GLY A 88 -2.36 8.85 -8.34
CA GLY A 88 -1.39 9.88 -8.71
C GLY A 88 -1.37 11.06 -7.75
N SER A 89 -2.44 11.26 -6.98
CA SER A 89 -2.56 12.31 -5.97
C SER A 89 -2.19 11.84 -4.55
N LEU A 90 -1.99 10.53 -4.33
CA LEU A 90 -1.75 9.97 -3.01
C LEU A 90 -0.37 10.35 -2.50
N LYS A 91 -0.34 11.05 -1.37
CA LYS A 91 0.88 11.50 -0.69
C LYS A 91 1.16 10.71 0.58
N ILE A 92 0.13 10.21 1.26
CA ILE A 92 0.25 9.50 2.52
C ILE A 92 -0.45 8.17 2.42
N LEU A 93 0.29 7.08 2.63
CA LEU A 93 -0.23 5.73 2.77
C LEU A 93 0.14 5.21 4.17
N ASN A 94 -0.88 5.03 5.02
CA ASN A 94 -0.73 4.43 6.33
C ASN A 94 -1.40 3.05 6.36
N LEU A 95 -0.59 2.00 6.51
CA LEU A 95 -1.01 0.62 6.71
C LEU A 95 -0.45 0.07 8.03
N SER A 96 -0.13 0.93 9.01
CA SER A 96 0.48 0.49 10.27
C SER A 96 -0.38 -0.55 10.98
N SER A 97 0.25 -1.53 11.64
CA SER A 97 -0.41 -2.60 12.38
C SER A 97 -1.37 -3.46 11.54
N CYS A 98 -1.19 -3.51 10.21
CA CYS A 98 -1.82 -4.53 9.37
C CYS A 98 -1.04 -5.85 9.50
N GLU A 99 -1.30 -6.60 10.57
CA GLU A 99 -0.52 -7.78 10.93
C GLU A 99 -0.56 -8.92 9.90
N GLN A 100 -1.61 -8.94 9.06
CA GLN A 100 -1.77 -9.93 7.98
C GLN A 100 -1.09 -9.52 6.67
N LEU A 101 -0.62 -8.28 6.56
CA LEU A 101 0.02 -7.77 5.34
C LEU A 101 1.31 -8.54 5.07
N ARG A 102 1.36 -9.28 3.96
CA ARG A 102 2.52 -10.11 3.57
C ARG A 102 3.42 -9.44 2.56
N SER A 103 2.83 -8.68 1.63
CA SER A 103 3.58 -8.03 0.55
C SER A 103 3.00 -6.66 0.21
N LEU A 104 3.88 -5.78 -0.25
CA LEU A 104 3.54 -4.42 -0.67
C LEU A 104 4.16 -4.08 -2.04
N GLY A 105 3.36 -3.52 -2.93
CA GLY A 105 3.87 -2.66 -3.99
C GLY A 105 2.79 -1.96 -4.83
N GLY A 106 2.91 -1.89 -6.16
CA GLY A 106 2.08 -1.03 -7.01
C GLY A 106 2.55 0.43 -7.00
N PHE A 107 3.82 0.65 -6.66
CA PHE A 107 4.43 1.98 -6.52
C PHE A 107 4.56 2.74 -7.85
N ASP A 108 4.50 2.04 -8.98
CA ASP A 108 4.37 2.61 -10.32
C ASP A 108 3.08 3.41 -10.50
N HIS A 109 2.10 3.23 -9.63
CA HIS A 109 0.86 4.02 -9.57
C HIS A 109 0.86 5.09 -8.48
N LEU A 110 1.96 5.23 -7.72
CA LEU A 110 2.11 6.13 -6.57
C LEU A 110 3.23 7.16 -6.79
N PRO A 111 3.20 7.95 -7.89
CA PRO A 111 4.28 8.87 -8.23
C PRO A 111 4.43 10.03 -7.22
N SER A 112 3.36 10.40 -6.52
CA SER A 112 3.34 11.52 -5.57
C SER A 112 3.47 11.10 -4.09
N LEU A 113 3.76 9.83 -3.82
CA LEU A 113 3.79 9.31 -2.45
C LEU A 113 4.98 9.92 -1.68
N GLU A 114 4.69 10.61 -0.59
CA GLU A 114 5.66 11.30 0.27
C GLU A 114 5.91 10.54 1.58
N ARG A 115 4.90 9.83 2.10
CA ARG A 115 4.96 9.12 3.39
C ARG A 115 4.39 7.71 3.25
N LEU A 116 5.24 6.72 3.51
CA LEU A 116 4.85 5.31 3.62
C LEU A 116 5.02 4.85 5.08
N ILE A 117 3.91 4.44 5.72
CA ILE A 117 3.91 4.03 7.13
C ILE A 117 3.40 2.59 7.22
N LEU A 118 4.30 1.67 7.56
CA LEU A 118 4.04 0.23 7.75
C LEU A 118 4.41 -0.25 9.15
N LYS A 119 4.58 0.68 10.11
CA LYS A 119 4.95 0.35 11.49
C LYS A 119 4.08 -0.78 12.05
N GLY A 120 4.69 -1.80 12.64
CA GLY A 120 3.98 -2.90 13.28
C GLY A 120 3.35 -3.92 12.32
N CYS A 121 3.67 -3.88 11.02
CA CYS A 121 3.26 -4.94 10.09
C CYS A 121 4.11 -6.20 10.28
N ILE A 122 3.88 -6.93 11.38
CA ILE A 122 4.63 -8.14 11.76
C ILE A 122 4.51 -9.30 10.76
N GLY A 123 3.52 -9.26 9.87
CA GLY A 123 3.34 -10.25 8.80
C GLY A 123 4.18 -9.97 7.55
N LEU A 124 4.74 -8.75 7.42
CA LEU A 124 5.32 -8.26 6.19
C LEU A 124 6.59 -9.03 5.84
N LEU A 125 6.61 -9.64 4.66
CA LEU A 125 7.73 -10.45 4.17
C LEU A 125 8.57 -9.68 3.15
N GLU A 126 7.93 -8.94 2.25
CA GLU A 126 8.60 -8.25 1.14
C GLU A 126 7.93 -6.91 0.79
N VAL A 127 8.76 -5.97 0.34
CA VAL A 127 8.34 -4.73 -0.31
C VAL A 127 8.98 -4.72 -1.69
N CYS A 128 8.18 -4.50 -2.72
CA CYS A 128 8.66 -4.62 -4.09
C CYS A 128 9.70 -3.53 -4.46
N GLU A 129 10.65 -3.90 -5.32
CA GLU A 129 11.66 -3.01 -5.92
C GLU A 129 11.04 -1.81 -6.65
N SER A 130 9.78 -1.90 -7.11
CA SER A 130 9.10 -0.77 -7.74
C SER A 130 8.93 0.46 -6.82
N ILE A 131 9.24 0.36 -5.53
CA ILE A 131 9.28 1.50 -4.59
C ILE A 131 10.13 2.67 -5.12
N GLU A 132 11.15 2.40 -5.94
CA GLU A 132 11.96 3.38 -6.67
C GLU A 132 11.16 4.36 -7.55
N GLN A 133 9.93 3.99 -7.93
CA GLN A 133 9.02 4.82 -8.73
C GLN A 133 8.34 5.90 -7.88
N SER A 134 8.22 5.73 -6.57
CA SER A 134 7.73 6.74 -5.63
C SER A 134 8.83 7.72 -5.25
N ARG A 135 9.29 8.51 -6.24
CA ARG A 135 10.46 9.40 -6.15
C ARG A 135 10.28 10.56 -5.16
N GLU A 136 9.05 10.84 -4.75
CA GLU A 136 8.68 11.88 -3.80
C GLU A 136 8.77 11.44 -2.33
N LEU A 137 9.09 10.16 -2.06
CA LEU A 137 9.18 9.64 -0.70
C LEU A 137 10.18 10.42 0.16
N VAL A 138 9.68 10.95 1.27
CA VAL A 138 10.46 11.67 2.29
C VAL A 138 10.56 10.84 3.57
N LEU A 139 9.52 10.07 3.89
CA LEU A 139 9.46 9.23 5.08
C LEU A 139 9.03 7.81 4.75
N ILE A 140 9.78 6.86 5.27
CA ILE A 140 9.46 5.43 5.21
C ILE A 140 9.61 4.86 6.63
N ASP A 141 8.54 4.28 7.15
CA ASP A 141 8.52 3.67 8.48
C ASP A 141 8.19 2.18 8.39
N PHE A 142 9.19 1.34 8.63
CA PHE A 142 9.06 -0.12 8.74
C PHE A 142 9.26 -0.59 10.18
N SER A 143 9.19 0.29 11.17
CA SER A 143 9.47 -0.07 12.56
C SER A 143 8.62 -1.26 12.99
N TYR A 144 9.20 -2.22 13.70
CA TYR A 144 8.55 -3.41 14.23
C TYR A 144 8.03 -4.39 13.15
N CYS A 145 8.51 -4.29 11.90
CA CYS A 145 8.27 -5.28 10.85
C CYS A 145 9.24 -6.48 10.99
N ASN A 146 9.01 -7.31 12.01
CA ASN A 146 9.94 -8.38 12.42
C ASN A 146 10.19 -9.49 11.39
N LYS A 147 9.26 -9.73 10.45
CA LYS A 147 9.39 -10.74 9.38
C LYS A 147 9.92 -10.19 8.06
N LEU A 148 10.21 -8.89 7.97
CA LEU A 148 10.74 -8.28 6.76
C LEU A 148 12.16 -8.79 6.53
N GLN A 149 12.31 -9.82 5.70
CA GLN A 149 13.59 -10.50 5.48
C GLN A 149 14.44 -9.80 4.42
N LYS A 150 13.80 -9.14 3.46
CA LYS A 150 14.47 -8.49 2.33
C LYS A 150 13.96 -7.08 2.16
N PHE A 151 14.92 -6.17 2.09
CA PHE A 151 14.67 -4.79 1.74
C PHE A 151 14.78 -4.61 0.23
N PRO A 152 13.93 -3.77 -0.39
CA PRO A 152 14.10 -3.46 -1.81
C PRO A 152 15.48 -2.81 -2.00
N ARG A 153 16.32 -3.42 -2.84
CA ARG A 153 17.67 -2.93 -3.17
C ARG A 153 17.61 -1.53 -3.77
N SER A 154 16.54 -1.27 -4.50
CA SER A 154 16.23 -0.01 -5.15
C SER A 154 15.92 1.13 -4.20
N ILE A 155 15.80 0.89 -2.88
CA ILE A 155 15.58 1.98 -1.93
C ILE A 155 16.72 3.01 -1.96
N SER A 156 17.93 2.57 -2.33
CA SER A 156 19.11 3.42 -2.54
C SER A 156 18.90 4.46 -3.66
N MET A 157 17.92 4.25 -4.53
CA MET A 157 17.55 5.18 -5.60
C MET A 157 16.64 6.32 -5.11
N LEU A 158 16.08 6.23 -3.90
CA LEU A 158 15.16 7.24 -3.35
C LEU A 158 15.93 8.44 -2.76
N LYS A 159 16.22 9.42 -3.61
CA LYS A 159 17.05 10.58 -3.27
C LYS A 159 16.43 11.57 -2.27
N LYS A 160 15.12 11.54 -2.06
CA LYS A 160 14.38 12.50 -1.19
C LYS A 160 14.12 11.99 0.23
N VAL A 161 14.40 10.71 0.50
CA VAL A 161 14.13 10.11 1.81
C VAL A 161 15.00 10.79 2.88
N LYS A 162 14.34 11.40 3.86
CA LYS A 162 14.97 12.03 5.03
C LYS A 162 14.84 11.17 6.29
N THR A 163 13.83 10.31 6.32
CA THR A 163 13.56 9.42 7.46
C THR A 163 13.29 8.03 6.96
N LEU A 164 14.15 7.09 7.36
CA LEU A 164 13.93 5.67 7.23
C LEU A 164 13.99 5.05 8.63
N SER A 165 12.87 4.55 9.14
CA SER A 165 12.82 3.87 10.43
C SER A 165 12.75 2.36 10.27
N LEU A 166 13.66 1.68 10.97
CA LEU A 166 13.80 0.22 11.02
C LEU A 166 13.83 -0.29 12.47
N GLU A 167 13.38 0.55 13.41
CA GLU A 167 13.36 0.25 14.84
C GLU A 167 12.66 -1.08 15.10
N GLY A 168 13.27 -2.01 15.84
CA GLY A 168 12.64 -3.30 16.15
C GLY A 168 12.52 -4.29 14.97
N CYS A 169 13.15 -4.03 13.82
CA CYS A 169 13.28 -5.00 12.74
C CYS A 169 14.40 -6.01 13.00
N SER A 170 14.16 -7.28 12.69
CA SER A 170 15.15 -8.36 12.79
C SER A 170 15.86 -8.58 11.46
N LEU A 171 16.54 -7.55 10.95
CA LEU A 171 17.26 -7.63 9.68
C LEU A 171 18.41 -8.62 9.80
N ARG A 172 18.43 -9.64 8.94
CA ARG A 172 19.55 -10.56 8.81
C ARG A 172 20.47 -10.03 7.72
N GLU A 173 21.75 -9.83 8.04
CA GLU A 173 22.77 -9.63 7.02
C GLU A 173 22.89 -10.93 6.20
N SER A 174 22.80 -10.81 4.88
CA SER A 174 23.01 -11.91 3.93
C SER A 174 24.33 -11.73 3.22
#